data_AF-H8L1F8-F1
#
_entry.id   AF-H8L1F8-F1
#
_cell.length_a   1.000
_cell.length_b   1.000
_cell.length_c   1.000
_cell.angle_alpha   90.00
_cell.angle_beta   90.00
_cell.angle_gamma   90.00
#
_symmetry.space_group_name_H-M   'P 1'
#
loop_
_entity.id
_entity.type
_entity.pdbx_description
1 polymer ?
#
loop_
_entity_poly.entity_id
_entity_poly.type
_entity_poly.pdbx_seq_one_letter_code
_entity_poly.pdbx_strand_id
1 'polypeptide(L)'
;MSQAATIQDGLIFRGRRRRQQGLVAVEFALLWIGGVLPLLLLATVAVSLFSIKQTLTLAAENGARAMLSYQPSMEARRQYACNVAQQATQWLQNYAGIGDVCQNTASTAGTTTGIAVSQPFACPYKTSSTGTSFYCVTVTARYNYAKNPFFPGTASLYGWIVSDSISSTATVQLDAGI
;
A
#
# COMPACT_ATOMS: atom_id res chain seq x y z
N MET A 1 -14.79 -23.16 -92.13
CA MET A 1 -13.49 -22.89 -91.48
C MET A 1 -13.73 -21.74 -90.50
N SER A 2 -13.98 -22.05 -89.21
CA SER A 2 -12.96 -22.25 -88.16
C SER A 2 -12.57 -20.90 -87.55
N GLN A 3 -12.71 -20.58 -86.26
CA GLN A 3 -13.09 -21.25 -85.00
C GLN A 3 -13.52 -20.11 -84.05
N ALA A 4 -14.70 -20.15 -83.46
CA ALA A 4 -14.97 -20.57 -82.09
C ALA A 4 -14.34 -19.65 -81.00
N ALA A 5 -15.22 -18.85 -80.39
CA ALA A 5 -14.98 -18.08 -79.18
C ALA A 5 -14.78 -19.00 -77.97
N THR A 6 -13.78 -18.71 -77.14
CA THR A 6 -13.77 -19.15 -75.74
C THR A 6 -13.20 -18.03 -74.87
N ILE A 7 -14.12 -17.30 -74.27
CA ILE A 7 -13.91 -16.34 -73.19
C ILE A 7 -13.89 -17.13 -71.86
N GLN A 8 -13.14 -16.62 -70.88
CA GLN A 8 -13.21 -16.92 -69.44
C GLN A 8 -12.71 -18.31 -68.99
N ASP A 9 -11.48 -18.35 -68.46
CA ASP A 9 -11.25 -19.12 -67.23
C ASP A 9 -10.01 -18.62 -66.47
N GLY A 10 -10.17 -18.37 -65.16
CA GLY A 10 -9.05 -18.17 -64.24
C GLY A 10 -9.08 -16.96 -63.29
N LEU A 11 -10.10 -16.09 -63.33
CA LEU A 11 -10.22 -14.94 -62.42
C LEU A 11 -11.03 -15.25 -61.14
N ILE A 12 -10.81 -16.40 -60.50
CA ILE A 12 -11.50 -16.69 -59.23
C ILE A 12 -10.57 -17.43 -58.28
N PHE A 13 -9.80 -16.72 -57.45
CA PHE A 13 -9.40 -17.16 -56.08
C PHE A 13 -8.70 -16.05 -55.26
N ARG A 14 -9.09 -14.77 -55.42
CA ARG A 14 -8.47 -13.65 -54.67
C ARG A 14 -9.40 -12.98 -53.64
N GLY A 15 -10.42 -13.69 -53.16
CA GLY A 15 -11.41 -13.14 -52.22
C GLY A 15 -11.42 -13.72 -50.78
N ARG A 16 -10.76 -14.85 -50.50
CA ARG A 16 -10.97 -15.58 -49.21
C ARG A 16 -9.90 -15.40 -48.13
N ARG A 17 -8.70 -14.90 -48.44
CA ARG A 17 -7.60 -14.80 -47.44
C ARG A 17 -7.75 -13.68 -46.40
N ARG A 18 -8.55 -12.64 -46.67
CA ARG A 18 -8.69 -11.49 -45.75
C ARG A 18 -9.66 -11.72 -44.58
N ARG A 19 -10.62 -12.65 -44.69
CA ARG A 19 -11.60 -12.94 -43.62
C ARG A 19 -11.06 -13.84 -42.50
N GLN A 20 -10.01 -14.62 -42.75
CA GLN A 20 -9.42 -15.51 -41.74
C GLN A 20 -8.43 -14.83 -40.79
N GLN A 21 -7.95 -13.63 -41.14
CA GLN A 21 -6.98 -12.88 -40.32
C GLN A 21 -7.61 -12.20 -39.10
N GLY A 22 -8.92 -11.95 -39.10
CA GLY A 22 -9.63 -11.35 -37.97
C GLY A 22 -9.89 -12.32 -36.81
N LEU A 23 -10.05 -13.61 -37.09
CA LEU A 23 -10.39 -14.61 -36.06
C LEU A 23 -9.21 -14.83 -35.09
N VAL A 24 -7.99 -14.88 -35.62
CA VAL A 24 -6.76 -14.99 -34.82
C VAL A 24 -6.54 -13.73 -33.97
N ALA A 25 -6.87 -12.55 -34.51
CA ALA A 25 -6.78 -11.30 -33.76
C ALA A 25 -7.76 -11.26 -32.58
N VAL A 26 -8.96 -11.84 -32.73
CA VAL A 26 -9.96 -11.93 -31.65
C VAL A 26 -9.52 -12.92 -30.57
N GLU A 27 -9.00 -14.10 -30.94
CA GLU A 27 -8.45 -15.05 -29.97
C GLU A 27 -7.30 -14.43 -29.16
N PHE A 28 -6.39 -13.74 -29.83
CA PHE A 28 -5.31 -13.02 -29.17
C PHE A 28 -5.83 -11.89 -28.27
N ALA A 29 -6.85 -11.14 -28.70
CA ALA A 29 -7.45 -10.09 -27.89
C ALA A 29 -8.09 -10.65 -26.60
N LEU A 30 -8.72 -11.83 -26.67
CA LEU A 30 -9.29 -12.49 -25.51
C LEU A 30 -8.23 -13.02 -24.54
N LEU A 31 -7.12 -13.58 -25.06
CA LEU A 31 -5.98 -13.97 -24.21
C LEU A 31 -5.32 -12.74 -23.55
N TRP A 32 -5.24 -11.64 -24.29
CA TRP A 32 -4.62 -10.42 -23.79
C TRP A 32 -5.51 -9.73 -22.74
N ILE A 33 -6.79 -9.51 -23.03
CA ILE A 33 -7.75 -8.86 -22.12
C ILE A 33 -8.14 -9.79 -20.97
N GLY A 34 -8.28 -11.10 -21.21
CA GLY A 34 -8.74 -12.07 -20.22
C GLY A 34 -7.62 -12.71 -19.39
N GLY A 35 -6.39 -12.73 -19.89
CA GLY A 35 -5.24 -13.33 -19.21
C GLY A 35 -4.19 -12.30 -18.79
N VAL A 36 -3.55 -11.66 -19.78
CA VAL A 36 -2.37 -10.81 -19.54
C VAL A 36 -2.70 -9.52 -18.78
N LEU A 37 -3.74 -8.81 -19.22
CA LEU A 37 -4.17 -7.55 -18.64
C LEU A 37 -4.57 -7.67 -17.15
N PRO A 38 -5.43 -8.62 -16.73
CA PRO A 38 -5.78 -8.77 -15.32
C PRO A 38 -4.58 -9.21 -14.47
N LEU A 39 -3.69 -10.05 -15.01
CA LEU A 39 -2.47 -10.46 -14.30
C LEU A 39 -1.52 -9.27 -14.06
N LEU A 40 -1.37 -8.38 -15.05
CA LEU A 40 -0.60 -7.15 -14.90
C LEU A 40 -1.23 -6.21 -13.88
N LEU A 41 -2.56 -6.00 -13.95
CA LEU A 41 -3.30 -5.20 -12.98
C LEU A 41 -3.09 -5.73 -11.55
N LEU A 42 -3.26 -7.03 -11.33
CA LEU A 42 -3.03 -7.66 -10.03
C LEU A 42 -1.59 -7.47 -9.55
N ALA A 43 -0.59 -7.61 -10.43
CA ALA A 43 0.81 -7.38 -10.07
C ALA A 43 1.08 -5.93 -9.65
N THR A 44 0.54 -4.94 -10.38
CA THR A 44 0.71 -3.52 -10.03
C THR A 44 0.03 -3.16 -8.71
N VAL A 45 -1.15 -3.73 -8.44
CA VAL A 45 -1.83 -3.58 -7.14
C VAL A 45 -1.01 -4.22 -6.02
N ALA A 46 -0.46 -5.42 -6.23
CA ALA A 46 0.34 -6.10 -5.21
C ALA A 46 1.62 -5.32 -4.87
N VAL A 47 2.34 -4.82 -5.87
CA VAL A 47 3.59 -4.07 -5.67
C VAL A 47 3.33 -2.72 -4.97
N SER A 48 2.25 -2.01 -5.35
CA SER A 48 1.88 -0.76 -4.67
C SER A 48 1.50 -0.98 -3.20
N LEU A 49 0.74 -2.04 -2.90
CA LEU A 49 0.42 -2.41 -1.51
C LEU A 49 1.66 -2.73 -0.68
N PHE A 50 2.62 -3.46 -1.27
CA PHE A 50 3.87 -3.77 -0.59
C PHE A 50 4.69 -2.50 -0.28
N SER A 51 4.74 -1.55 -1.21
CA SER A 51 5.42 -0.27 -1.01
C SER A 51 4.83 0.54 0.16
N ILE A 52 3.50 0.54 0.31
CA ILE A 52 2.84 1.18 1.46
C ILE A 52 3.25 0.50 2.76
N LYS A 53 3.25 -0.85 2.80
CA LYS A 53 3.68 -1.61 3.98
C LYS A 53 5.12 -1.29 4.37
N GLN A 54 6.03 -1.26 3.40
CA GLN A 54 7.43 -0.91 3.63
C GLN A 54 7.58 0.51 4.19
N THR A 55 6.81 1.46 3.67
CA THR A 55 6.78 2.84 4.17
C THR A 55 6.30 2.90 5.62
N LEU A 56 5.18 2.24 5.95
CA LEU A 56 4.61 2.26 7.30
C LEU A 56 5.54 1.61 8.33
N THR A 57 6.23 0.53 7.96
CA THR A 57 7.22 -0.13 8.82
C THR A 57 8.42 0.78 9.07
N LEU A 58 8.99 1.37 8.01
CA LEU A 58 10.08 2.33 8.14
C LEU A 58 9.68 3.52 9.02
N ALA A 59 8.46 4.03 8.86
CA ALA A 59 7.94 5.13 9.68
C ALA A 59 7.84 4.76 11.16
N ALA A 60 7.30 3.57 11.47
CA ALA A 60 7.20 3.08 12.83
C ALA A 60 8.60 2.90 13.47
N GLU A 61 9.56 2.33 12.73
CA GLU A 61 10.93 2.12 13.20
C GLU A 61 11.68 3.44 13.43
N ASN A 62 11.60 4.39 12.49
CA ASN A 62 12.24 5.70 12.64
C ASN A 62 11.63 6.49 13.80
N GLY A 63 10.31 6.43 13.99
CA GLY A 63 9.64 7.02 15.16
C GLY A 63 10.09 6.36 16.47
N ALA A 64 10.18 5.03 16.52
CA ALA A 64 10.66 4.31 17.70
C ALA A 64 12.13 4.65 18.03
N ARG A 65 12.99 4.80 17.02
CA ARG A 65 14.38 5.24 17.23
C ARG A 65 14.47 6.69 17.68
N ALA A 66 13.63 7.57 17.15
CA ALA A 66 13.57 8.98 17.54
C ALA A 66 13.20 9.19 19.02
N MET A 67 12.42 8.28 19.62
CA MET A 67 12.09 8.31 21.05
C MET A 67 13.29 8.18 21.99
N LEU A 68 14.38 7.58 21.51
CA LEU A 68 15.61 7.42 22.29
C LEU A 68 16.42 8.73 22.35
N SER A 69 16.09 9.71 21.50
CA SER A 69 16.71 11.02 21.58
C SER A 69 16.32 11.72 22.88
N TYR A 70 17.28 12.42 23.49
CA TYR A 70 17.03 13.17 24.71
C TYR A 70 16.09 14.34 24.42
N GLN A 71 15.05 14.45 25.23
CA GLN A 71 14.09 15.55 25.20
C GLN A 71 13.59 15.78 26.63
N PRO A 72 13.26 17.03 27.04
CA PRO A 72 13.06 17.42 28.43
C PRO A 72 11.82 16.84 29.10
N SER A 73 10.85 16.32 28.33
CA SER A 73 9.66 15.66 28.87
C SER A 73 9.24 14.46 28.03
N MET A 74 8.55 13.51 28.65
CA MET A 74 8.03 12.33 27.95
C MET A 74 7.06 12.71 26.83
N GLU A 75 6.25 13.75 27.03
CA GLU A 75 5.33 14.23 26.00
C GLU A 75 6.08 14.84 24.81
N ALA A 76 7.15 15.59 25.08
CA ALA A 76 7.99 16.15 24.03
C ALA A 76 8.76 15.06 23.26
N ARG A 77 9.18 13.96 23.93
CA ARG A 77 9.77 12.77 23.24
C ARG A 77 8.77 12.16 22.26
N ARG A 78 7.50 12.02 22.67
CA ARG A 78 6.44 11.45 21.85
C ARG A 78 6.10 12.34 20.65
N GLN A 79 5.99 13.65 20.86
CA GLN A 79 5.82 14.61 19.76
C GLN A 79 6.97 14.52 18.75
N TYR A 80 8.22 14.49 19.23
CA TYR A 80 9.39 14.37 18.36
C TYR A 80 9.38 13.07 17.55
N ALA A 81 9.10 11.94 18.19
CA ALA A 81 8.96 10.66 17.54
C ALA A 81 7.85 10.63 16.49
N CYS A 82 6.74 11.30 16.79
CA CYS A 82 5.62 11.43 15.88
C CYS A 82 6.01 12.24 14.63
N ASN A 83 6.67 13.39 14.81
CA ASN A 83 7.15 14.22 13.70
C ASN A 83 8.14 13.47 12.79
N VAL A 84 9.06 12.68 13.37
CA VAL A 84 10.00 11.86 12.60
C VAL A 84 9.29 10.76 11.82
N ALA A 85 8.30 10.09 12.41
CA ALA A 85 7.50 9.10 11.71
C ALA A 85 6.66 9.74 10.59
N GLN A 86 6.18 10.98 10.77
CA GLN A 86 5.40 11.71 9.77
C GLN A 86 6.19 11.94 8.50
N GLN A 87 7.46 12.33 8.63
CA GLN A 87 8.35 12.54 7.48
C GLN A 87 8.41 11.33 6.55
N ALA A 88 8.42 10.11 7.11
CA ALA A 88 8.42 8.88 6.33
C ALA A 88 7.08 8.60 5.63
N THR A 89 5.96 9.17 6.09
CA THR A 89 4.61 8.97 5.53
C THR A 89 4.06 10.19 4.79
N GLN A 90 4.82 11.28 4.65
CA GLN A 90 4.35 12.53 4.03
C GLN A 90 3.73 12.33 2.64
N TRP A 91 4.36 11.51 1.80
CA TRP A 91 3.83 11.23 0.46
C TRP A 91 2.44 10.57 0.50
N LEU A 92 2.22 9.70 1.49
CA LEU A 92 0.98 8.94 1.66
C LEU A 92 -0.12 9.83 2.24
N GLN A 93 0.25 10.76 3.12
CA GLN A 93 -0.64 11.77 3.67
C GLN A 93 -1.11 12.74 2.57
N ASN A 94 -0.17 13.24 1.74
CA ASN A 94 -0.46 14.05 0.56
C ASN A 94 -1.37 13.33 -0.44
N TYR A 95 -1.12 12.03 -0.68
CA TYR A 95 -1.96 11.21 -1.55
C TYR A 95 -3.39 11.08 -1.04
N ALA A 96 -3.57 10.84 0.26
CA ALA A 96 -4.88 10.74 0.88
C ALA A 96 -5.59 12.09 1.06
N GLY A 97 -4.93 13.22 0.78
CA GLY A 97 -5.47 14.55 1.04
C GLY A 97 -5.68 14.81 2.54
N ILE A 98 -4.95 14.11 3.39
CA ILE A 98 -5.03 14.23 4.85
C ILE A 98 -3.79 15.01 5.29
N GLY A 99 -3.97 16.11 6.02
CA GLY A 99 -2.87 16.89 6.59
C GLY A 99 -2.08 16.10 7.65
N ASP A 100 -1.00 16.68 8.17
CA ASP A 100 -0.12 16.00 9.13
C ASP A 100 -0.87 15.50 10.39
N VAL A 101 -1.23 14.21 10.42
CA VAL A 101 -1.96 13.62 11.56
C VAL A 101 -1.00 12.90 12.49
N CYS A 102 -0.51 13.65 13.47
CA CYS A 102 0.23 13.10 14.59
C CYS A 102 -0.62 13.12 15.84
N GLN A 103 -0.95 11.94 16.37
CA GLN A 103 -1.75 11.82 17.58
C GLN A 103 -0.96 11.11 18.68
N ASN A 104 -0.75 11.83 19.78
CA ASN A 104 -0.23 11.26 21.04
C ASN A 104 -1.33 10.57 21.86
N THR A 105 -2.33 10.04 21.18
CA THR A 105 -3.36 9.19 21.76
C THR A 105 -3.44 7.94 20.90
N ALA A 106 -3.59 6.78 21.52
CA ALA A 106 -3.85 5.55 20.79
C ALA A 106 -5.14 5.76 19.99
N SER A 107 -5.03 6.03 18.69
CA SER A 107 -6.20 6.18 17.83
C SER A 107 -6.88 4.83 17.68
N THR A 108 -8.20 4.84 17.79
CA THR A 108 -9.07 3.68 17.58
C THR A 108 -8.73 3.07 16.22
N ALA A 109 -8.38 1.78 16.22
CA ALA A 109 -8.06 1.06 14.99
C ALA A 109 -9.25 1.13 14.02
N GLY A 110 -8.99 1.49 12.76
CA GLY A 110 -9.95 1.32 11.66
C GLY A 110 -10.49 2.60 11.00
N THR A 111 -10.36 3.80 11.58
CA THR A 111 -10.96 5.01 10.96
C THR A 111 -9.96 6.07 10.52
N THR A 112 -8.75 6.07 11.06
CA THR A 112 -7.80 7.18 10.92
C THR A 112 -6.52 6.77 10.18
N THR A 113 -6.21 7.49 9.10
CA THR A 113 -4.87 7.49 8.48
C THR A 113 -3.99 8.44 9.28
N GLY A 114 -2.80 8.01 9.66
CA GLY A 114 -1.87 8.83 10.43
C GLY A 114 -0.99 8.02 11.38
N ILE A 115 -0.27 8.73 12.23
CA ILE A 115 0.66 8.16 13.21
C ILE A 115 0.10 8.35 14.61
N ALA A 116 0.15 7.27 15.37
CA ALA A 116 -0.29 7.22 16.76
C ALA A 116 0.86 6.77 17.64
N VAL A 117 1.20 7.58 18.63
CA VAL A 117 2.12 7.18 19.69
C VAL A 117 1.29 6.89 20.93
N SER A 118 1.46 5.72 21.54
CA SER A 118 0.76 5.35 22.79
C SER A 118 1.35 6.06 24.01
N GLN A 119 0.58 6.17 25.09
CA GLN A 119 1.10 6.67 26.36
C GLN A 119 2.14 5.70 26.94
N PRO A 120 3.14 6.19 27.71
CA PRO A 120 4.11 5.31 28.36
C PRO A 120 3.40 4.35 29.32
N PHE A 121 3.65 3.05 29.14
CA PHE A 121 3.14 2.00 30.02
C PHE A 121 4.29 1.16 30.56
N ALA A 122 4.09 0.48 31.69
CA ALA A 122 5.13 -0.38 32.27
C ALA A 122 5.40 -1.57 31.33
N CYS A 123 6.67 -1.82 31.01
CA CYS A 123 7.03 -2.97 30.19
C CYS A 123 6.76 -4.29 30.93
N PRO A 124 6.04 -5.27 30.34
CA PRO A 124 5.59 -6.47 31.06
C PRO A 124 6.70 -7.43 31.51
N TYR A 125 7.94 -7.33 31.01
CA TYR A 125 9.02 -8.29 31.29
C TYR A 125 10.41 -7.67 31.50
N LYS A 126 10.49 -6.39 31.90
CA LYS A 126 11.77 -5.72 32.10
C LYS A 126 11.79 -5.03 33.47
N THR A 127 12.38 -5.70 34.44
CA THR A 127 12.94 -5.09 35.65
C THR A 127 14.38 -4.70 35.33
N SER A 128 14.78 -3.45 35.56
CA SER A 128 16.21 -3.13 35.40
C SER A 128 17.02 -3.88 36.44
N SER A 129 18.23 -4.30 36.06
CA SER A 129 19.22 -4.88 36.97
C SER A 129 19.63 -3.93 38.11
N THR A 130 19.11 -2.70 38.09
CA THR A 130 19.45 -1.59 38.98
C THR A 130 18.22 -1.09 39.76
N GLY A 131 17.04 -1.71 39.61
CA GLY A 131 15.81 -1.33 40.31
C GLY A 131 15.02 -0.15 39.72
N THR A 132 15.46 0.41 38.60
CA THR A 132 14.70 1.39 37.79
C THR A 132 13.56 0.72 36.99
N SER A 133 12.45 1.45 36.88
CA SER A 133 11.32 1.05 36.03
C SER A 133 11.66 1.25 34.55
N PHE A 134 11.14 0.42 33.65
CA PHE A 134 11.20 0.67 32.20
C PHE A 134 9.81 1.00 31.66
N TYR A 135 9.75 2.04 30.84
CA TYR A 135 8.55 2.44 30.14
C TYR A 135 8.60 1.97 28.69
N CYS A 136 7.53 1.32 28.26
CA CYS A 136 7.31 0.91 26.89
C CYS A 136 6.42 1.93 26.20
N VAL A 137 6.78 2.28 24.97
CA VAL A 137 5.95 3.12 24.11
C VAL A 137 5.86 2.50 22.73
N THR A 138 4.64 2.37 22.24
CA THR A 138 4.33 1.87 20.90
C THR A 138 4.06 3.02 19.94
N VAL A 139 4.78 3.06 18.83
CA VAL A 139 4.52 3.89 17.66
C VAL A 139 3.75 3.06 16.64
N THR A 140 2.61 3.55 16.19
CA THR A 140 1.75 2.87 15.23
C THR A 140 1.51 3.77 14.03
N ALA A 141 1.94 3.34 12.85
CA ALA A 141 1.63 4.00 11.58
C ALA A 141 0.43 3.30 10.93
N ARG A 142 -0.59 4.06 10.50
CA ARG A 142 -1.82 3.53 9.91
C ARG A 142 -2.19 4.23 8.62
N TYR A 143 -2.75 3.45 7.70
CA TYR A 143 -3.36 3.93 6.46
C TYR A 143 -4.74 3.33 6.28
N ASN A 144 -5.77 4.17 6.17
CA ASN A 144 -7.13 3.72 5.89
C ASN A 144 -7.30 3.47 4.38
N TYR A 145 -7.24 2.21 3.97
CA TYR A 145 -7.34 1.81 2.57
C TYR A 145 -8.80 1.87 2.06
N ALA A 146 -9.78 1.67 2.94
CA ALA A 146 -11.20 1.74 2.58
C ALA A 146 -11.62 3.15 2.13
N LYS A 147 -11.11 4.20 2.79
CA LYS A 147 -11.42 5.60 2.44
C LYS A 147 -10.57 6.15 1.28
N ASN A 148 -9.32 5.69 1.15
CA ASN A 148 -8.39 6.18 0.14
C ASN A 148 -7.75 5.02 -0.64
N PRO A 149 -8.51 4.30 -1.47
CA PRO A 149 -7.97 3.21 -2.28
C PRO A 149 -7.09 3.78 -3.41
N PHE A 150 -5.94 3.14 -3.65
CA PHE A 150 -5.02 3.56 -4.72
C PHE A 150 -5.59 3.37 -6.13
N PHE A 151 -6.52 2.44 -6.27
CA PHE A 151 -7.16 2.12 -7.53
C PHE A 151 -8.67 2.29 -7.36
N PRO A 152 -9.31 3.19 -8.13
CA PRO A 152 -10.75 3.37 -8.05
C PRO A 152 -11.46 2.06 -8.36
N GLY A 153 -12.44 1.70 -7.52
CA GLY A 153 -13.22 0.46 -7.65
C GLY A 153 -12.64 -0.77 -6.94
N THR A 154 -11.37 -0.75 -6.50
CA THR A 154 -10.79 -1.90 -5.78
C THR A 154 -11.31 -2.04 -4.36
N ALA A 155 -11.69 -0.95 -3.69
CA ALA A 155 -12.31 -1.02 -2.37
C ALA A 155 -13.64 -1.81 -2.39
N SER A 156 -14.45 -1.64 -3.43
CA SER A 156 -15.71 -2.38 -3.57
C SER A 156 -15.49 -3.83 -4.04
N LEU A 157 -14.50 -4.07 -4.90
CA LEU A 157 -14.24 -5.38 -5.49
C LEU A 157 -13.46 -6.31 -4.54
N TYR A 158 -12.50 -5.75 -3.79
CA TYR A 158 -11.60 -6.46 -2.89
C TYR A 158 -11.87 -6.18 -1.40
N GLY A 159 -12.94 -5.46 -1.06
CA GLY A 159 -13.30 -5.15 0.33
C GLY A 159 -13.54 -6.37 1.22
N TRP A 160 -13.74 -7.55 0.62
CA TRP A 160 -13.82 -8.83 1.33
C TRP A 160 -12.45 -9.45 1.66
N ILE A 161 -11.38 -9.04 0.97
CA ILE A 161 -10.00 -9.53 1.17
C ILE A 161 -9.15 -8.52 1.95
N VAL A 162 -9.32 -7.22 1.67
CA VAL A 162 -8.46 -6.17 2.21
C VAL A 162 -9.10 -5.58 3.44
N SER A 163 -8.45 -5.74 4.61
CA SER A 163 -8.88 -5.10 5.86
C SER A 163 -8.95 -3.57 5.70
N ASP A 164 -9.92 -2.94 6.36
CA ASP A 164 -10.22 -1.50 6.22
C ASP A 164 -9.02 -0.57 6.43
N SER A 165 -8.04 -1.00 7.22
CA SER A 165 -6.81 -0.26 7.43
C SER A 165 -5.57 -1.16 7.44
N ILE A 166 -4.49 -0.60 6.92
CA ILE A 166 -3.16 -1.18 6.87
C ILE A 166 -2.34 -0.50 7.96
N SER A 167 -1.89 -1.25 8.96
CA SER A 167 -1.07 -0.71 10.06
C SER A 167 0.28 -1.41 10.23
N SER A 168 1.26 -0.68 10.77
CA SER A 168 2.54 -1.20 11.23
C SER A 168 2.87 -0.60 12.60
N THR A 169 3.49 -1.38 13.49
CA THR A 169 3.77 -0.99 14.88
C THR A 169 5.21 -1.28 15.26
N ALA A 170 5.84 -0.36 15.98
CA ALA A 170 7.15 -0.55 16.58
C ALA A 170 7.12 -0.10 18.05
N THR A 171 7.69 -0.90 18.95
CA THR A 171 7.76 -0.60 20.38
C THR A 171 9.18 -0.26 20.79
N VAL A 172 9.34 0.82 21.55
CA VAL A 172 10.61 1.19 22.17
C VAL A 172 10.51 1.06 23.68
N GLN A 173 11.62 0.70 24.30
CA GLN A 173 11.78 0.67 25.74
C GLN A 173 12.67 1.83 26.18
N LEU A 174 12.17 2.60 27.13
CA LEU A 174 12.84 3.75 27.73
C LEU A 174 13.15 3.41 29.19
N ASP A 175 14.37 3.70 29.63
CA ASP A 175 14.70 3.68 31.06
C ASP A 175 13.98 4.83 31.77
N ALA A 176 13.43 4.59 32.97
CA ALA A 176 12.81 5.61 33.80
C ALA A 176 13.80 6.61 34.39
N GLY A 177 15.12 6.42 34.19
CA GLY A 177 16.22 7.31 34.57
C GLY A 177 16.19 8.63 33.80
N ILE A 178 15.23 9.46 34.19
CA ILE A 178 15.43 10.89 34.41
C ILE A 178 15.84 11.10 35.87
#